data_AF-A0A8J8EBF1-F1
#
_entry.id   AF-A0A8J8EBF1-F1
#
_cell.length_a   1.000
_cell.length_b   1.000
_cell.length_c   1.000
_cell.angle_alpha   90.00
_cell.angle_beta   90.00
_cell.angle_gamma   90.00
#
_symmetry.space_group_name_H-M   'P 1'
#
loop_
_entity.id
_entity.type
_entity.pdbx_description
1 polymer ?
#
loop_
_entity_poly.entity_id
_entity_poly.type
_entity_poly.pdbx_seq_one_letter_code
_entity_poly.pdbx_strand_id
1 'polypeptide(L)'
;MKGWAVLLILLLVGAYLYISGEVEVPEGIPGLDGGSSSGEVSSLQDEVKALGATEVRVSLSGEDALVRMSIPAVDDNLTAMLYDVAELTYSSSHARRVRVEAYYLGEPLLALTVMNGDFENAEFEDIRRPEFRIESDLTLFDARVQSVELTNETASVTLEYLADGEGFWKDYFAMAFVVLEDAPWVETVSITYLTENGTVTLSMSSEDIIRLQSGEVTSGELPGLVTVSKTGGR
;
A
#
# COMPACT_ATOMS: atom_id res chain seq x y z
N MET A 1 13.78 -40.81 -14.27
CA MET A 1 13.63 -41.14 -12.82
C MET A 1 14.95 -41.43 -12.08
N LYS A 2 16.15 -41.20 -12.64
CA LYS A 2 17.44 -41.53 -11.97
C LYS A 2 18.15 -40.36 -11.29
N GLY A 3 17.79 -39.10 -11.58
CA GLY A 3 18.42 -37.91 -10.98
C GLY A 3 17.92 -37.58 -9.57
N TRP A 4 16.66 -37.88 -9.27
CA TRP A 4 16.05 -37.60 -7.96
C TRP A 4 16.74 -38.38 -6.83
N ALA A 5 17.05 -39.67 -7.07
CA ALA A 5 17.69 -40.50 -6.07
C ALA A 5 19.09 -39.98 -5.67
N VAL A 6 19.85 -39.44 -6.62
CA VAL A 6 21.18 -38.87 -6.36
C VAL A 6 21.06 -37.58 -5.54
N LEU A 7 20.08 -36.73 -5.85
CA LEU A 7 19.86 -35.48 -5.12
C LEU A 7 19.43 -35.72 -3.67
N LEU A 8 18.60 -36.75 -3.44
CA LEU A 8 18.15 -37.12 -2.10
C LEU A 8 19.27 -37.73 -1.25
N ILE A 9 20.17 -38.50 -1.87
CA ILE A 9 21.38 -39.01 -1.20
C ILE A 9 22.31 -37.86 -0.81
N LEU A 10 22.52 -36.87 -1.70
CA LEU A 10 23.34 -35.70 -1.39
C LEU A 10 22.75 -34.86 -0.26
N LEU A 11 21.42 -34.69 -0.22
CA LEU A 11 20.73 -33.93 0.82
C LEU A 11 20.81 -34.65 2.18
N LEU A 12 20.68 -35.98 2.19
CA LEU A 12 20.83 -36.79 3.41
C LEU A 12 22.28 -36.80 3.91
N VAL A 13 23.27 -36.86 3.02
CA VAL A 13 24.69 -36.77 3.40
C VAL A 13 25.00 -35.37 3.94
N GLY A 14 24.49 -34.30 3.31
CA GLY A 14 24.64 -32.94 3.80
C GLY A 14 23.99 -32.71 5.17
N ALA A 15 22.78 -33.23 5.38
CA ALA A 15 22.09 -33.16 6.66
C ALA A 15 22.78 -33.97 7.76
N TYR A 16 23.31 -35.16 7.42
CA TYR A 16 24.07 -35.99 8.36
C TYR A 16 25.37 -35.31 8.80
N LEU A 17 26.12 -34.72 7.86
CA LEU A 17 27.36 -33.99 8.13
C LEU A 17 27.13 -32.71 8.95
N TYR A 18 25.99 -32.04 8.77
CA TYR A 18 25.57 -30.88 9.57
C TYR A 18 25.22 -31.27 11.01
N ILE A 19 24.51 -32.39 11.21
CA ILE A 19 24.10 -32.85 12.54
C ILE A 19 25.26 -33.53 13.30
N SER A 20 26.20 -34.16 12.60
CA SER A 20 27.36 -34.82 13.21
C SER A 20 28.47 -33.86 13.63
N GLY A 21 28.37 -32.56 13.30
CA GLY A 21 29.34 -31.54 13.67
C GLY A 21 30.70 -31.67 12.96
N GLU A 22 30.80 -32.49 11.91
CA GLU A 22 32.05 -32.63 11.12
C GLU A 22 32.19 -31.55 10.05
N VAL A 23 31.14 -30.76 9.80
CA VAL A 23 31.18 -29.58 8.95
C VAL A 23 30.81 -28.38 9.80
N GLU A 24 31.83 -27.68 10.30
CA GLU A 24 31.67 -26.29 10.70
C GLU A 24 31.38 -25.48 9.43
N VAL A 25 30.23 -24.80 9.41
CA VAL A 25 29.97 -23.76 8.42
C VAL A 25 31.07 -22.72 8.60
N PRO A 26 31.91 -22.43 7.60
CA PRO A 26 32.98 -21.46 7.77
C PRO A 26 32.35 -20.12 8.14
N GLU A 27 32.66 -19.63 9.34
CA GLU A 27 32.42 -18.24 9.70
C GLU A 27 33.25 -17.38 8.75
N GLY A 28 32.56 -16.51 8.01
CA GLY A 28 33.19 -15.60 7.06
C GLY A 28 33.17 -16.13 5.63
N ILE A 29 32.05 -15.91 4.94
CA ILE A 29 32.10 -15.69 3.50
C ILE A 29 32.68 -14.29 3.32
N PRO A 30 33.87 -14.12 2.71
CA PRO A 30 34.46 -12.80 2.54
C PRO A 30 33.61 -12.00 1.55
N GLY A 31 32.96 -10.95 2.05
CA GLY A 31 32.02 -10.11 1.29
C GLY A 31 30.79 -9.62 2.07
N LEU A 32 30.59 -10.06 3.32
CA LEU A 32 29.54 -9.57 4.22
C LEU A 32 30.14 -8.88 5.46
N ASP A 33 31.05 -7.91 5.24
CA ASP A 33 31.37 -6.93 6.29
C ASP A 33 30.28 -5.86 6.32
N GLY A 34 29.18 -6.21 6.99
CA GLY A 34 28.07 -5.32 7.30
C GLY A 34 27.51 -5.67 8.68
N GLY A 35 28.40 -5.85 9.65
CA GLY A 35 28.04 -6.09 11.04
C GLY A 35 27.42 -4.83 11.65
N SER A 36 26.15 -4.58 11.37
CA SER A 36 25.33 -3.75 12.26
C SER A 36 24.99 -4.61 13.47
N SER A 37 25.39 -4.14 14.64
CA SER A 37 25.22 -4.90 15.88
C SER A 37 23.73 -5.05 16.18
N SER A 38 23.29 -6.25 16.55
CA SER A 38 21.88 -6.48 16.94
C SER A 38 21.40 -5.54 18.06
N GLY A 39 22.33 -4.96 18.84
CA GLY A 39 22.07 -3.95 19.87
C GLY A 39 21.71 -2.55 19.34
N GLU A 40 22.32 -2.09 18.25
CA GLU A 40 21.98 -0.81 17.59
C GLU A 40 20.57 -0.85 17.00
N VAL A 41 20.22 -1.97 16.37
CA VAL A 41 18.86 -2.18 15.83
C VAL A 41 17.82 -2.18 16.94
N SER A 42 18.08 -2.83 18.08
CA SER A 42 17.13 -2.87 19.20
C SER A 42 16.95 -1.51 19.89
N SER A 43 18.03 -0.73 20.05
CA SER A 43 17.96 0.60 20.67
C SER A 43 17.18 1.56 19.78
N LEU A 44 17.47 1.59 18.48
CA LEU A 44 16.73 2.40 17.52
C LEU A 44 15.25 2.04 17.48
N GLN A 45 14.90 0.74 17.54
CA GLN A 45 13.50 0.31 17.62
C GLN A 45 12.77 0.87 18.86
N ASP A 46 13.44 0.88 20.02
CA ASP A 46 12.83 1.35 21.26
C ASP A 46 12.69 2.88 21.30
N GLU A 47 13.65 3.61 20.72
CA GLU A 47 13.58 5.06 20.55
C GLU A 47 12.46 5.46 19.58
N VAL A 48 12.29 4.75 18.45
CA VAL A 48 11.17 4.98 17.52
C VAL A 48 9.82 4.69 18.20
N LYS A 49 9.72 3.67 19.05
CA LYS A 49 8.50 3.44 19.85
C LYS A 49 8.24 4.59 20.84
N ALA A 50 9.29 5.20 21.39
CA ALA A 50 9.14 6.35 22.29
C ALA A 50 8.57 7.59 21.59
N LEU A 51 8.70 7.69 20.26
CA LEU A 51 8.05 8.70 19.42
C LEU A 51 6.55 8.42 19.17
N GLY A 52 6.01 7.32 19.70
CA GLY A 52 4.59 6.97 19.62
C GLY A 52 4.24 5.93 18.55
N ALA A 53 5.23 5.43 17.82
CA ALA A 53 5.02 4.37 16.84
C ALA A 53 4.86 2.98 17.51
N THR A 54 4.19 2.08 16.81
CA THR A 54 3.94 0.69 17.23
C THR A 54 4.53 -0.29 16.22
N GLU A 55 4.77 -1.53 16.64
CA GLU A 55 5.26 -2.61 15.76
C GLU A 55 6.46 -2.23 14.87
N VAL A 56 7.43 -1.52 15.45
CA VAL A 56 8.60 -1.01 14.72
C VAL A 56 9.51 -2.16 14.28
N ARG A 57 9.91 -2.15 13.01
CA ARG A 57 10.95 -3.00 12.45
C ARG A 57 12.00 -2.14 11.77
N VAL A 58 13.25 -2.39 12.12
CA VAL A 58 14.40 -1.68 11.56
C VAL A 58 15.28 -2.69 10.83
N SER A 59 15.69 -2.35 9.61
CA SER A 59 16.64 -3.11 8.81
C SER A 59 17.76 -2.18 8.36
N LEU A 60 18.99 -2.50 8.75
CA LEU A 60 20.21 -1.78 8.37
C LEU A 60 21.03 -2.65 7.43
N SER A 61 21.47 -2.11 6.30
CA SER A 61 22.26 -2.83 5.30
C SER A 61 23.25 -1.88 4.64
N GLY A 62 24.49 -1.86 5.15
CA GLY A 62 25.58 -1.08 4.57
C GLY A 62 25.26 0.41 4.45
N GLU A 63 24.85 0.84 3.26
CA GLU A 63 24.48 2.24 2.96
C GLU A 63 22.98 2.54 3.13
N ASP A 64 22.14 1.54 3.38
CA ASP A 64 20.68 1.70 3.44
C ASP A 64 20.14 1.42 4.86
N ALA A 65 19.18 2.24 5.30
CA ALA A 65 18.37 2.01 6.48
C ALA A 65 16.89 2.05 6.11
N LEU A 66 16.15 1.01 6.49
CA LEU A 66 14.70 0.92 6.34
C LEU A 66 14.06 0.79 7.72
N VAL A 67 13.15 1.70 8.04
CA VAL A 67 12.29 1.64 9.22
C VAL A 67 10.85 1.44 8.77
N ARG A 68 10.20 0.39 9.27
CA ARG A 68 8.77 0.16 9.09
C ARG A 68 8.09 0.30 10.43
N MET A 69 7.00 1.05 10.48
CA MET A 69 6.29 1.29 11.72
C MET A 69 4.79 1.38 11.52
N SER A 70 4.04 0.84 12.49
CA SER A 70 2.59 0.96 12.56
C SER A 70 2.25 2.22 13.36
N ILE A 71 1.37 3.07 12.85
CA ILE A 71 0.89 4.27 13.54
C ILE A 71 -0.49 4.00 14.16
N PRO A 72 -0.78 4.57 15.36
CA PRO A 72 -2.05 4.35 16.04
C PRO A 72 -3.22 5.11 15.41
N ALA A 73 -2.93 6.23 14.73
CA ALA A 73 -3.90 7.08 14.05
C ALA A 73 -3.22 7.80 12.89
N VAL A 74 -4.01 8.19 11.88
CA VAL A 74 -3.58 9.05 10.78
C VAL A 74 -4.05 10.47 11.12
N ASP A 75 -3.11 11.34 11.48
CA ASP A 75 -3.36 12.74 11.82
C ASP A 75 -2.28 13.67 11.24
N ASP A 76 -2.42 14.97 11.49
CA ASP A 76 -1.51 16.01 11.00
C ASP A 76 -0.07 15.83 11.51
N ASN A 77 0.15 15.01 12.55
CA ASN A 77 1.47 14.77 13.13
C ASN A 77 2.24 13.63 12.44
N LEU A 78 1.59 12.83 11.58
CA LEU A 78 2.23 11.71 10.89
C LEU A 78 3.51 12.12 10.14
N THR A 79 3.43 13.22 9.39
CA THR A 79 4.58 13.72 8.62
C THR A 79 5.74 14.14 9.51
N ALA A 80 5.46 14.82 10.63
CA ALA A 80 6.49 15.21 11.59
C ALA A 80 7.16 13.98 12.23
N MET A 81 6.36 12.98 12.62
CA MET A 81 6.88 11.72 13.15
C MET A 81 7.79 11.00 12.15
N LEU A 82 7.45 10.99 10.85
CA LEU A 82 8.31 10.42 9.83
C LEU A 82 9.68 11.11 9.75
N TYR A 83 9.69 12.45 9.85
CA TYR A 83 10.93 13.23 9.91
C TYR A 83 11.75 12.91 11.15
N ASP A 84 11.13 12.92 12.34
CA ASP A 84 11.81 12.63 13.60
C ASP A 84 12.45 11.23 13.58
N VAL A 85 11.74 10.24 13.06
CA VAL A 85 12.25 8.86 12.90
C VAL A 85 13.38 8.80 11.87
N ALA A 86 13.28 9.54 10.77
CA ALA A 86 14.33 9.58 9.76
C ALA A 86 15.61 10.27 10.30
N GLU A 87 15.48 11.37 11.03
CA GLU A 87 16.59 12.10 11.68
C GLU A 87 17.28 11.22 12.72
N LEU A 88 16.50 10.57 13.57
CA LEU A 88 17.00 9.61 14.55
C LEU A 88 17.76 8.47 13.88
N THR A 89 17.18 7.87 12.84
CA THR A 89 17.78 6.74 12.11
C THR A 89 19.08 7.16 11.42
N TYR A 90 19.11 8.33 10.79
CA TYR A 90 20.31 8.86 10.13
C TYR A 90 21.43 9.17 11.15
N SER A 91 21.07 9.75 12.29
CA SER A 91 22.01 10.09 13.35
C SER A 91 22.68 8.86 13.97
N SER A 92 21.94 7.74 14.06
CA SER A 92 22.44 6.48 14.63
C SER A 92 23.18 5.59 13.63
N SER A 93 22.71 5.53 12.37
CA SER A 93 23.27 4.61 11.36
C SER A 93 24.24 5.26 10.37
N HIS A 94 24.13 6.58 10.18
CA HIS A 94 24.78 7.32 9.09
C HIS A 94 24.56 6.71 7.70
N ALA A 95 23.44 6.01 7.52
CA ALA A 95 23.06 5.42 6.25
C ALA A 95 22.92 6.51 5.18
N ARG A 96 23.41 6.18 3.98
CA ARG A 96 23.29 7.05 2.81
C ARG A 96 21.84 7.23 2.39
N ARG A 97 21.01 6.20 2.53
CA ARG A 97 19.58 6.28 2.27
C ARG A 97 18.82 5.83 3.50
N VAL A 98 17.98 6.71 4.03
CA VAL A 98 17.04 6.38 5.10
C VAL A 98 15.65 6.38 4.50
N ARG A 99 14.94 5.26 4.61
CA ARG A 99 13.53 5.15 4.23
C ARG A 99 12.71 4.79 5.45
N VAL A 100 11.68 5.56 5.72
CA VAL A 100 10.71 5.31 6.80
C VAL A 100 9.35 5.05 6.16
N GLU A 101 8.74 3.91 6.44
CA GLU A 101 7.43 3.50 5.92
C GLU A 101 6.43 3.44 7.08
N ALA A 102 5.33 4.18 6.96
CA ALA A 102 4.22 4.15 7.91
C ALA A 102 3.12 3.18 7.44
N TYR A 103 2.54 2.46 8.40
CA TYR A 103 1.43 1.55 8.19
C TYR A 103 0.30 1.87 9.18
N TYR A 104 -0.95 1.75 8.75
CA TYR A 104 -2.12 1.88 9.63
C TYR A 104 -3.02 0.67 9.48
N LEU A 105 -3.35 0.02 10.60
CA LEU A 105 -4.12 -1.23 10.63
C LEU A 105 -3.54 -2.33 9.71
N GLY A 106 -2.22 -2.31 9.49
CA GLY A 106 -1.51 -3.25 8.62
C GLY A 106 -1.44 -2.83 7.15
N GLU A 107 -2.12 -1.76 6.74
CA GLU A 107 -2.04 -1.22 5.38
C GLU A 107 -0.92 -0.19 5.24
N PRO A 108 -0.14 -0.22 4.14
CA PRO A 108 0.88 0.80 3.88
C PRO A 108 0.20 2.15 3.63
N LEU A 109 0.81 3.24 4.10
CA LEU A 109 0.29 4.60 3.95
C LEU A 109 1.25 5.51 3.20
N LEU A 110 2.34 5.88 3.84
CA LEU A 110 3.24 6.94 3.39
C LEU A 110 4.67 6.51 3.68
N ALA A 111 5.56 6.76 2.72
CA ALA A 111 6.98 6.63 2.93
C ALA A 111 7.68 7.99 2.83
N LEU A 112 8.69 8.17 3.69
CA LEU A 112 9.65 9.27 3.61
C LEU A 112 11.01 8.68 3.23
N THR A 113 11.65 9.23 2.21
CA THR A 113 13.02 8.87 1.84
C THR A 113 13.93 10.09 1.96
N VAL A 114 15.02 9.93 2.71
CA VAL A 114 16.06 10.94 2.90
C VAL A 114 17.38 10.41 2.35
N MET A 115 18.03 11.20 1.51
CA MET A 115 19.30 10.85 0.87
C MET A 115 20.44 11.67 1.45
N ASN A 116 21.50 11.01 1.91
CA ASN A 116 22.71 11.59 2.50
C ASN A 116 22.44 12.58 3.65
N GLY A 117 21.36 12.39 4.41
CA GLY A 117 20.95 13.31 5.47
C GLY A 117 20.39 14.65 4.97
N ASP A 118 19.99 14.76 3.70
CA ASP A 118 19.36 15.96 3.14
C ASP A 118 17.86 15.98 3.43
N PHE A 119 17.49 16.50 4.61
CA PHE A 119 16.09 16.60 5.05
C PHE A 119 15.32 17.71 4.35
N GLU A 120 15.99 18.69 3.74
CA GLU A 120 15.34 19.78 3.01
C GLU A 120 14.78 19.29 1.65
N ASN A 121 15.35 18.21 1.11
CA ASN A 121 14.90 17.57 -0.13
C ASN A 121 14.37 16.15 0.09
N ALA A 122 13.73 15.91 1.24
CA ALA A 122 13.15 14.60 1.53
C ALA A 122 11.96 14.31 0.60
N GLU A 123 11.86 13.06 0.13
CA GLU A 123 10.85 12.63 -0.82
C GLU A 123 9.73 11.87 -0.10
N PHE A 124 8.48 12.32 -0.30
CA PHE A 124 7.29 11.62 0.14
C PHE A 124 6.71 10.77 -0.99
N GLU A 125 6.31 9.55 -0.65
CA GLU A 125 5.71 8.61 -1.58
C GLU A 125 4.47 7.99 -0.94
N ASP A 126 3.32 8.10 -1.62
CA ASP A 126 2.14 7.32 -1.29
C ASP A 126 2.39 5.86 -1.66
N ILE A 127 2.47 5.01 -0.63
CA ILE A 127 2.76 3.58 -0.77
C ILE A 127 1.51 2.72 -0.56
N ARG A 128 0.32 3.34 -0.45
CA ARG A 128 -0.95 2.63 -0.35
C ARG A 128 -1.14 1.73 -1.57
N ARG A 129 -1.71 0.55 -1.34
CA ARG A 129 -2.17 -0.32 -2.43
C ARG A 129 -3.32 0.37 -3.16
N PRO A 130 -3.48 0.21 -4.48
CA PRO A 130 -4.54 0.85 -5.24
C PRO A 130 -5.94 0.63 -4.65
N GLU A 131 -6.25 -0.58 -4.18
CA GLU A 131 -7.53 -0.89 -3.53
C GLU A 131 -7.77 -0.04 -2.29
N PHE A 132 -6.73 0.14 -1.48
CA PHE A 132 -6.81 0.91 -0.23
C PHE A 132 -6.82 2.42 -0.49
N ARG A 133 -6.16 2.90 -1.55
CA ARG A 133 -6.30 4.29 -2.02
C ARG A 133 -7.75 4.59 -2.38
N ILE A 134 -8.33 3.77 -3.24
CA ILE A 134 -9.74 3.91 -3.65
C ILE A 134 -10.66 3.86 -2.43
N GLU A 135 -10.46 2.88 -1.54
CA GLU A 135 -11.28 2.76 -0.33
C GLU A 135 -11.22 4.02 0.55
N SER A 136 -10.02 4.54 0.80
CA SER A 136 -9.81 5.71 1.66
C SER A 136 -10.19 7.03 1.00
N ASP A 137 -9.89 7.23 -0.28
CA ASP A 137 -10.17 8.48 -0.99
C ASP A 137 -11.67 8.63 -1.27
N LEU A 138 -12.40 7.52 -1.44
CA LEU A 138 -13.86 7.55 -1.53
C LEU A 138 -14.57 7.91 -0.21
N THR A 139 -13.89 7.89 0.93
CA THR A 139 -14.46 8.36 2.21
C THR A 139 -14.66 9.87 2.27
N LEU A 140 -14.09 10.63 1.33
CA LEU A 140 -14.35 12.06 1.18
C LEU A 140 -15.77 12.35 0.70
N PHE A 141 -16.43 11.35 0.11
CA PHE A 141 -17.84 11.39 -0.24
C PHE A 141 -18.67 10.86 0.93
N ASP A 142 -19.98 11.08 0.91
CA ASP A 142 -20.93 10.47 1.85
C ASP A 142 -21.09 8.95 1.55
N ALA A 143 -19.97 8.22 1.49
CA ALA A 143 -19.88 6.83 1.08
C ALA A 143 -19.09 6.01 2.10
N ARG A 144 -19.60 4.82 2.39
CA ARG A 144 -18.92 3.78 3.15
C ARG A 144 -18.61 2.62 2.23
N VAL A 145 -17.35 2.48 1.84
CA VAL A 145 -16.88 1.39 0.98
C VAL A 145 -16.95 0.06 1.74
N GLN A 146 -17.53 -0.96 1.11
CA GLN A 146 -17.54 -2.33 1.61
C GLN A 146 -16.48 -3.20 0.96
N SER A 147 -16.23 -3.01 -0.33
CA SER A 147 -15.19 -3.73 -1.06
C SER A 147 -14.70 -2.96 -2.28
N VAL A 148 -13.43 -3.18 -2.61
CA VAL A 148 -12.79 -2.77 -3.86
C VAL A 148 -12.16 -4.00 -4.49
N GLU A 149 -12.52 -4.28 -5.73
CA GLU A 149 -11.97 -5.38 -6.53
C GLU A 149 -11.38 -4.82 -7.81
N LEU A 150 -10.09 -5.05 -8.01
CA LEU A 150 -9.35 -4.60 -9.20
C LEU A 150 -8.94 -5.78 -10.05
N THR A 151 -9.12 -5.63 -11.35
CA THR A 151 -8.56 -6.51 -12.36
C THR A 151 -7.74 -5.68 -13.36
N ASN A 152 -7.22 -6.32 -14.40
CA ASN A 152 -6.56 -5.60 -15.49
C ASN A 152 -7.56 -4.83 -16.37
N GLU A 153 -8.85 -5.16 -16.30
CA GLU A 153 -9.89 -4.59 -17.18
C GLU A 153 -10.88 -3.72 -16.39
N THR A 154 -11.09 -4.00 -15.11
CA THR A 154 -12.18 -3.41 -14.34
C THR A 154 -11.75 -2.99 -12.94
N ALA A 155 -12.28 -1.85 -12.50
CA ALA A 155 -12.35 -1.47 -11.08
C ALA A 155 -13.80 -1.58 -10.61
N SER A 156 -14.06 -2.44 -9.62
CA SER A 156 -15.39 -2.67 -9.07
C SER A 156 -15.43 -2.26 -7.60
N VAL A 157 -16.25 -1.27 -7.28
CA VAL A 157 -16.42 -0.75 -5.91
C VAL A 157 -17.83 -1.08 -5.44
N THR A 158 -17.96 -1.66 -4.25
CA THR A 158 -19.26 -1.80 -3.58
C THR A 158 -19.29 -0.89 -2.37
N LEU A 159 -20.33 -0.05 -2.26
CA LEU A 159 -20.45 0.93 -1.19
C LEU A 159 -21.89 1.12 -0.70
N GLU A 160 -22.03 1.56 0.54
CA GLU A 160 -23.24 2.18 1.08
C GLU A 160 -23.10 3.70 0.90
N TYR A 161 -24.06 4.34 0.25
CA TYR A 161 -24.11 5.79 0.15
C TYR A 161 -25.06 6.34 1.22
N LEU A 162 -24.57 7.30 2.00
CA LEU A 162 -25.17 7.77 3.24
C LEU A 162 -26.10 8.98 3.06
N ALA A 163 -25.97 9.70 1.93
CA ALA A 163 -26.90 10.74 1.53
C ALA A 163 -28.08 10.16 0.73
N ASP A 164 -28.81 11.01 -0.01
CA ASP A 164 -29.96 10.57 -0.81
C ASP A 164 -29.56 10.07 -2.20
N GLY A 165 -30.49 9.38 -2.86
CA GLY A 165 -30.26 8.84 -4.20
C GLY A 165 -30.01 9.92 -5.26
N GLU A 166 -30.45 11.16 -5.06
CA GLU A 166 -30.15 12.28 -5.97
C GLU A 166 -28.71 12.77 -5.79
N GLY A 167 -28.23 12.86 -4.55
CA GLY A 167 -26.84 13.14 -4.19
C GLY A 167 -25.89 12.11 -4.80
N PHE A 168 -26.25 10.83 -4.75
CA PHE A 168 -25.44 9.76 -5.33
C PHE A 168 -25.14 10.01 -6.82
N TRP A 169 -26.12 10.45 -7.60
CA TRP A 169 -25.90 10.76 -9.02
C TRP A 169 -25.00 11.97 -9.26
N LYS A 170 -25.02 12.95 -8.36
CA LYS A 170 -24.14 14.13 -8.44
C LYS A 170 -22.70 13.73 -8.15
N ASP A 171 -22.50 12.83 -7.20
CA ASP A 171 -21.17 12.39 -6.77
C ASP A 171 -20.62 11.24 -7.61
N TYR A 172 -21.48 10.46 -8.28
CA TYR A 172 -21.08 9.27 -9.05
C TYR A 172 -19.92 9.54 -10.02
N PHE A 173 -20.00 10.63 -10.78
CA PHE A 173 -18.96 10.95 -11.76
C PHE A 173 -17.64 11.36 -11.11
N ALA A 174 -17.70 12.09 -9.98
CA ALA A 174 -16.52 12.44 -9.21
C ALA A 174 -15.89 11.20 -8.56
N MET A 175 -16.71 10.32 -7.97
CA MET A 175 -16.25 9.03 -7.44
C MET A 175 -15.63 8.15 -8.52
N ALA A 176 -16.26 8.05 -9.70
CA ALA A 176 -15.73 7.27 -10.81
C ALA A 176 -14.39 7.82 -11.32
N PHE A 177 -14.22 9.14 -11.30
CA PHE A 177 -12.95 9.79 -11.62
C PHE A 177 -11.87 9.49 -10.57
N VAL A 178 -12.19 9.59 -9.28
CA VAL A 178 -11.26 9.22 -8.18
C VAL A 178 -10.80 7.76 -8.32
N VAL A 179 -11.74 6.84 -8.58
CA VAL A 179 -11.39 5.43 -8.81
C VAL A 179 -10.45 5.26 -10.01
N LEU A 180 -10.68 6.01 -11.09
CA LEU A 180 -9.82 5.95 -12.28
C LEU A 180 -8.45 6.57 -12.05
N GLU A 181 -8.34 7.60 -11.22
CA GLU A 181 -7.05 8.22 -10.86
C GLU A 181 -6.13 7.23 -10.11
N ASP A 182 -6.72 6.41 -9.23
CA ASP A 182 -6.00 5.39 -8.48
C ASP A 182 -5.75 4.10 -9.26
N ALA A 183 -6.57 3.80 -10.27
CA ALA A 183 -6.46 2.63 -11.13
C ALA A 183 -6.51 2.99 -12.64
N PRO A 184 -5.55 3.78 -13.17
CA PRO A 184 -5.64 4.37 -14.51
C PRO A 184 -5.52 3.37 -15.66
N TRP A 185 -5.18 2.11 -15.35
CA TRP A 185 -5.05 1.05 -16.35
C TRP A 185 -6.37 0.34 -16.67
N VAL A 186 -7.42 0.50 -15.84
CA VAL A 186 -8.67 -0.22 -16.04
C VAL A 186 -9.42 0.37 -17.24
N GLU A 187 -10.22 -0.46 -17.91
CA GLU A 187 -11.04 -0.05 -19.04
C GLU A 187 -12.44 0.40 -18.60
N THR A 188 -12.92 -0.11 -17.47
CA THR A 188 -14.25 0.18 -16.94
C THR A 188 -14.24 0.35 -15.43
N VAL A 189 -14.91 1.40 -14.95
CA VAL A 189 -15.22 1.61 -13.53
C VAL A 189 -16.67 1.24 -13.27
N SER A 190 -16.90 0.40 -12.26
CA SER A 190 -18.22 -0.03 -11.81
C SER A 190 -18.42 0.27 -10.33
N ILE A 191 -19.41 1.09 -10.01
CA ILE A 191 -19.77 1.43 -8.62
C ILE A 191 -21.13 0.82 -8.33
N THR A 192 -21.16 -0.11 -7.37
CA THR A 192 -22.37 -0.74 -6.85
C THR A 192 -22.78 -0.06 -5.56
N TYR A 193 -23.89 0.64 -5.60
CA TYR A 193 -24.53 1.24 -4.44
C TYR A 193 -25.56 0.28 -3.84
N LEU A 194 -25.39 0.00 -2.55
CA LEU A 194 -26.29 -0.84 -1.75
C LEU A 194 -27.48 0.00 -1.24
N THR A 195 -28.69 -0.42 -1.61
CA THR A 195 -29.95 0.20 -1.19
C THR A 195 -30.70 -0.70 -0.21
N GLU A 196 -31.70 -0.16 0.49
CA GLU A 196 -32.60 -0.96 1.32
C GLU A 196 -33.30 -2.10 0.56
N ASN A 197 -33.51 -1.95 -0.76
CA ASN A 197 -34.32 -2.84 -1.58
C ASN A 197 -33.51 -3.60 -2.65
N GLY A 198 -32.19 -3.71 -2.47
CA GLY A 198 -31.30 -4.39 -3.42
C GLY A 198 -30.10 -3.53 -3.80
N THR A 199 -29.58 -3.71 -5.00
CA THR A 199 -28.36 -3.02 -5.45
C THR A 199 -28.57 -2.32 -6.79
N VAL A 200 -27.87 -1.20 -6.96
CA VAL A 200 -27.78 -0.48 -8.23
C VAL A 200 -26.31 -0.40 -8.59
N THR A 201 -25.93 -0.97 -9.73
CA THR A 201 -24.57 -0.88 -10.26
C THR A 201 -24.56 0.06 -11.45
N LEU A 202 -23.66 1.03 -11.40
CA LEU A 202 -23.41 1.98 -12.46
C LEU A 202 -22.01 1.76 -13.00
N SER A 203 -21.91 1.54 -14.30
CA SER A 203 -20.63 1.28 -14.97
C SER A 203 -20.40 2.29 -16.08
N MET A 204 -19.17 2.78 -16.19
CA MET A 204 -18.74 3.70 -17.25
C MET A 204 -17.33 3.33 -17.74
N SER A 205 -17.07 3.54 -19.02
CA SER A 205 -15.75 3.31 -19.59
C SER A 205 -14.77 4.39 -19.12
N SER A 206 -13.49 4.04 -19.01
CA SER A 206 -12.43 4.98 -18.63
C SER A 206 -12.28 6.12 -19.64
N GLU A 207 -12.48 5.84 -20.93
CA GLU A 207 -12.50 6.85 -21.99
C GLU A 207 -13.62 7.87 -21.77
N ASP A 208 -14.82 7.42 -21.42
CA ASP A 208 -15.95 8.32 -21.17
C ASP A 208 -15.78 9.12 -19.88
N ILE A 209 -15.14 8.56 -18.84
CA ILE A 209 -14.76 9.29 -17.62
C ILE A 209 -13.81 10.44 -17.96
N ILE A 210 -12.79 10.18 -18.78
CA ILE A 210 -11.82 11.20 -19.19
C ILE A 210 -12.49 12.28 -20.05
N ARG A 211 -13.32 11.89 -21.02
CA ARG A 211 -14.07 12.83 -21.87
C ARG A 211 -15.04 13.70 -21.06
N LEU A 212 -15.66 13.12 -20.04
CA LEU A 212 -16.54 13.86 -19.15
C LEU A 212 -15.75 14.92 -18.37
N GLN A 213 -14.61 14.52 -17.80
CA GLN A 213 -13.75 15.43 -17.04
C GLN A 213 -13.13 16.52 -17.92
N SER A 214 -12.83 16.24 -19.19
CA SER A 214 -12.30 17.25 -20.13
C SER A 214 -13.38 18.21 -20.66
N GLY A 215 -14.66 17.98 -20.35
CA GLY A 215 -15.78 18.80 -20.80
C GLY A 215 -16.19 18.55 -22.26
N GLU A 216 -15.78 17.42 -22.85
CA GLU A 216 -16.12 17.02 -24.21
C GLU A 216 -17.51 16.38 -24.33
N VAL A 217 -18.10 16.00 -23.21
CA VAL A 217 -19.43 15.36 -23.16
C VAL A 217 -20.52 16.40 -22.97
N THR A 218 -21.52 16.40 -23.84
CA THR A 218 -22.71 17.24 -23.69
C THR A 218 -23.73 16.60 -22.75
N SER A 219 -24.62 17.42 -22.16
CA SER A 219 -25.67 16.93 -21.26
C SER A 219 -26.62 15.92 -21.91
N GLY A 220 -26.76 15.96 -23.24
CA GLY A 220 -27.59 15.02 -24.00
C GLY A 220 -26.95 13.65 -24.21
N GLU A 221 -25.62 13.56 -24.14
CA GLU A 221 -24.86 12.32 -24.31
C GLU A 221 -24.70 11.55 -22.99
N LEU A 222 -24.71 12.27 -21.86
CA LEU A 222 -24.52 11.72 -20.51
C LEU A 222 -25.29 10.42 -20.22
N PRO A 223 -26.62 10.33 -20.49
CA PRO A 223 -27.37 9.12 -20.15
C PRO A 223 -26.93 7.89 -20.96
N GLY A 224 -26.30 8.08 -22.11
CA GLY A 224 -25.81 7.00 -22.98
C GLY A 224 -24.44 6.45 -22.57
N LEU A 225 -23.70 7.15 -21.69
CA LEU A 225 -22.37 6.75 -21.25
C LEU A 225 -22.41 5.80 -20.05
N VAL A 226 -23.49 5.85 -19.27
CA VAL A 226 -23.63 5.09 -18.02
C VAL A 226 -24.50 3.86 -18.26
N THR A 227 -23.93 2.68 -18.02
CA THR A 227 -24.69 1.43 -17.96
C THR A 227 -25.24 1.25 -16.55
N VAL A 228 -26.56 1.12 -16.43
CA VAL A 228 -27.23 0.92 -15.14
C VAL A 228 -27.79 -0.49 -15.08
N SER A 229 -27.42 -1.25 -14.04
CA SER A 229 -28.06 -2.51 -13.70
C SER A 229 -28.64 -2.46 -12.30
N LYS A 230 -29.81 -3.10 -12.11
CA LYS A 230 -30.50 -3.16 -10.82
C LYS A 230 -30.82 -4.59 -10.49
N THR A 231 -30.50 -4.99 -9.27
CA THR A 231 -30.93 -6.28 -8.71
C THR A 231 -31.90 -6.01 -7.57
N GLY A 232 -33.16 -6.38 -7.74
CA GLY A 232 -34.18 -6.20 -6.71
C GLY A 232 -34.09 -7.28 -5.63
N GLY A 233 -34.19 -6.87 -4.36
CA GLY A 233 -34.63 -7.74 -3.27
C GLY A 233 -36.10 -8.10 -3.46
N ARG A 234 -36.47 -9.34 -3.11
CA ARG A 234 -37.85 -9.87 -3.26
C ARG A 234 -38.87 -9.07 -2.47
#